data_AF-A0A4U0V033-F1
#
_entry.id   AF-A0A4U0V033-F1
#
_cell.length_a   1.000
_cell.length_b   1.000
_cell.length_c   1.000
_cell.angle_alpha   90.00
_cell.angle_beta   90.00
_cell.angle_gamma   90.00
#
_symmetry.space_group_name_H-M   'P 1'
#
loop_
_entity.id
_entity.type
_entity.pdbx_description
1 polymer ?
#
loop_
_entity_poly.entity_id
_entity_poly.type
_entity_poly.pdbx_seq_one_letter_code
_entity_poly.pdbx_strand_id
1 'polypeptide(L)'
;MGADLATVLMVFAVLTDGDIPTESFWLGSGPGKVGGLERHSTVEADISPNREDFYLGCGDNHHLSSRLFQQNVYYATQDPNKQFSLDCMSKQWAANGKFSVKNNPYLYYFPFPSIVATAAFNFYPNFFSNGTYGAGGVANYESISSIIGAKLNKNTGQFEYVPERWPAQGWYRRSTEYGAVQALTEAFTRIYPSYPVSMLFPQAQGGTLDAKTALCYIYQGLNSVTPLALAGEEQAAAAGITWALSKLLAVGLDGTTLGCPASTLSPNTYLYPNATNKGGPLNEPASVAANIGSNVYYKTYFTSAPTTPKCSHSS
;
A
#
# COMPACT_ATOMS: atom_id res chain seq x y z
N MET A 1 -4.72 -4.90 -14.95
CA MET A 1 -3.51 -4.14 -14.56
C MET A 1 -2.59 -4.14 -15.74
N GLY A 2 -1.90 -3.02 -15.99
CA GLY A 2 -0.89 -2.98 -17.03
C GLY A 2 0.39 -3.71 -16.66
N ALA A 3 1.13 -4.16 -17.68
CA ALA A 3 2.36 -4.92 -17.46
C ALA A 3 3.41 -4.09 -16.73
N ASP A 4 3.46 -2.78 -17.00
CA ASP A 4 4.31 -1.81 -16.34
C ASP A 4 4.02 -1.72 -14.84
N LEU A 5 2.76 -1.48 -14.44
CA LEU A 5 2.35 -1.37 -13.04
C LEU A 5 2.55 -2.69 -12.31
N ALA A 6 2.20 -3.81 -12.94
CA ALA A 6 2.41 -5.13 -12.35
C ALA A 6 3.89 -5.39 -12.08
N THR A 7 4.76 -5.12 -13.06
CA THR A 7 6.21 -5.29 -12.90
C THR A 7 6.76 -4.40 -11.81
N VAL A 8 6.34 -3.14 -11.74
CA VAL A 8 6.74 -2.22 -10.65
C VAL A 8 6.43 -2.84 -9.29
N LEU A 9 5.16 -3.21 -9.06
CA LEU A 9 4.73 -3.77 -7.77
C LEU A 9 5.42 -5.10 -7.43
N MET A 10 5.59 -6.00 -8.41
CA MET A 10 6.25 -7.29 -8.20
C MET A 10 7.74 -7.14 -7.91
N VAL A 11 8.45 -6.26 -8.63
CA VAL A 11 9.87 -5.97 -8.38
C VAL A 11 10.06 -5.50 -6.95
N PHE A 12 9.19 -4.60 -6.47
CA PHE A 12 9.24 -4.14 -5.09
C PHE A 12 8.98 -5.25 -4.09
N ALA A 13 7.89 -6.00 -4.24
CA ALA A 13 7.55 -7.08 -3.33
C ALA A 13 8.67 -8.13 -3.21
N VAL A 14 9.29 -8.52 -4.33
CA VAL A 14 10.44 -9.45 -4.30
C VAL A 14 11.66 -8.80 -3.64
N LEU A 15 11.94 -7.53 -3.95
CA LEU A 15 13.10 -6.82 -3.43
C LEU A 15 13.03 -6.57 -1.91
N THR A 16 11.84 -6.34 -1.36
CA THR A 16 11.66 -6.04 0.08
C THR A 16 11.27 -7.22 0.93
N ASP A 17 10.43 -8.09 0.37
CA ASP A 17 9.65 -9.05 1.14
C ASP A 17 9.80 -10.48 0.64
N GLY A 18 10.54 -10.67 -0.46
CA GLY A 18 10.70 -11.93 -1.15
C GLY A 18 12.13 -12.44 -1.26
N ASP A 19 12.31 -13.35 -2.21
CA ASP A 19 13.57 -14.01 -2.54
C ASP A 19 13.91 -13.73 -4.01
N ILE A 20 14.98 -12.96 -4.23
CA ILE A 20 15.42 -12.55 -5.57
C ILE A 20 15.84 -13.76 -6.44
N PRO A 21 16.64 -14.73 -5.94
CA PRO A 21 17.03 -15.91 -6.73
C PRO A 21 15.85 -16.69 -7.31
N THR A 22 14.75 -16.82 -6.57
CA THR A 22 13.54 -17.52 -7.03
C THR A 22 12.48 -16.59 -7.62
N GLU A 23 12.70 -15.27 -7.58
CA GLU A 23 11.75 -14.23 -7.97
C GLU A 23 10.36 -14.41 -7.33
N SER A 24 10.34 -14.80 -6.04
CA SER A 24 9.11 -15.17 -5.33
C SER A 24 8.93 -14.40 -4.02
N PHE A 25 7.70 -14.30 -3.52
CA PHE A 25 7.38 -13.67 -2.24
C PHE A 25 6.12 -14.29 -1.63
N TRP A 26 5.90 -14.08 -0.33
CA TRP A 26 4.71 -14.54 0.38
C TRP A 26 3.60 -13.48 0.37
N LEU A 27 2.35 -13.88 0.08
CA LEU A 27 1.20 -12.97 0.09
C LEU A 27 0.80 -12.49 1.50
N GLY A 28 1.16 -13.24 2.53
CA GLY A 28 0.97 -12.89 3.94
C GLY A 28 2.33 -12.81 4.64
N SER A 29 2.41 -13.24 5.89
CA SER A 29 3.68 -13.40 6.61
C SER A 29 4.53 -14.54 6.04
N GLY A 30 5.84 -14.32 5.90
CA GLY A 30 6.81 -15.37 5.58
C GLY A 30 7.12 -16.33 6.76
N PRO A 31 7.94 -17.37 6.53
CA PRO A 31 8.37 -18.30 7.57
C PRO A 31 8.97 -17.59 8.78
N GLY A 32 8.64 -18.06 9.99
CA GLY A 32 9.11 -17.43 11.22
C GLY A 32 8.50 -16.05 11.52
N LYS A 33 7.41 -15.67 10.81
CA LYS A 33 6.77 -14.34 10.90
C LYS A 33 7.66 -13.20 10.41
N VAL A 34 8.57 -13.50 9.49
CA VAL A 34 9.54 -12.55 8.90
C VAL A 34 9.33 -12.51 7.39
N GLY A 35 9.26 -11.31 6.80
CA GLY A 35 9.08 -11.12 5.37
C GLY A 35 7.63 -11.29 4.88
N GLY A 36 7.46 -11.35 3.56
CA GLY A 36 6.15 -11.35 2.91
C GLY A 36 5.42 -10.01 2.97
N LEU A 37 4.28 -9.90 2.29
CA LEU A 37 3.55 -8.64 2.15
C LEU A 37 2.97 -8.09 3.46
N GLU A 38 2.99 -8.85 4.56
CA GLU A 38 2.58 -8.35 5.89
C GLU A 38 3.72 -7.63 6.63
N ARG A 39 4.96 -7.65 6.10
CA ARG A 39 6.07 -6.92 6.72
C ARG A 39 5.80 -5.42 6.66
N HIS A 40 5.87 -4.77 7.82
CA HIS A 40 5.58 -3.35 7.92
C HIS A 40 6.69 -2.46 7.35
N SER A 41 6.29 -1.31 6.82
CA SER A 41 7.16 -0.26 6.28
C SER A 41 7.98 -0.68 5.05
N THR A 42 7.51 -1.69 4.31
CA THR A 42 8.03 -2.11 3.01
C THR A 42 6.98 -1.90 1.91
N VAL A 43 6.30 -2.96 1.45
CA VAL A 43 5.10 -2.85 0.60
C VAL A 43 3.88 -2.50 1.45
N GLU A 44 3.74 -3.14 2.61
CA GLU A 44 2.72 -2.74 3.58
C GLU A 44 3.13 -1.46 4.29
N ALA A 45 2.17 -0.55 4.43
CA ALA A 45 2.35 0.70 5.12
C ALA A 45 1.04 1.19 5.74
N ASP A 46 1.22 2.06 6.74
CA ASP A 46 0.15 2.76 7.44
C ASP A 46 -0.73 3.58 6.46
N ILE A 47 -1.90 3.99 6.94
CA ILE A 47 -2.91 4.74 6.16
C ILE A 47 -3.53 3.86 5.06
N SER A 48 -3.61 2.56 5.28
CA SER A 48 -4.25 1.63 4.37
C SER A 48 -5.75 1.94 4.18
N PRO A 49 -6.37 1.62 3.03
CA PRO A 49 -7.78 1.95 2.77
C PRO A 49 -8.75 1.32 3.79
N ASN A 50 -8.54 0.04 4.13
CA ASN A 50 -9.42 -0.76 4.98
C ASN A 50 -8.69 -1.65 6.01
N ARG A 51 -7.41 -1.40 6.27
CA ARG A 51 -6.60 -2.12 7.27
C ARG A 51 -6.08 -1.09 8.29
N GLU A 52 -5.95 -1.49 9.55
CA GLU A 52 -5.40 -0.61 10.58
C GLU A 52 -3.91 -0.38 10.37
N ASP A 53 -3.40 0.76 10.83
CA ASP A 53 -1.96 1.01 10.94
C ASP A 53 -1.30 -0.06 11.81
N PHE A 54 -0.12 -0.53 11.43
CA PHE A 54 0.54 -1.67 12.09
C PHE A 54 0.69 -1.46 13.60
N TYR A 55 1.15 -0.30 14.04
CA TYR A 55 1.35 -0.03 15.47
C TYR A 55 0.04 0.18 16.23
N LEU A 56 -1.00 0.72 15.59
CA LEU A 56 -2.31 0.91 16.20
C LEU A 56 -3.09 -0.41 16.27
N GLY A 57 -2.96 -1.23 15.23
CA GLY A 57 -3.52 -2.57 15.13
C GLY A 57 -2.74 -3.63 15.90
N CYS A 58 -1.75 -3.27 16.71
CA CYS A 58 -0.89 -4.24 17.43
C CYS A 58 -0.32 -5.34 16.50
N GLY A 59 0.22 -4.94 15.35
CA GLY A 59 0.81 -5.85 14.38
C GLY A 59 -0.18 -6.43 13.39
N ASP A 60 -1.48 -6.25 13.61
CA ASP A 60 -2.51 -6.56 12.64
C ASP A 60 -2.70 -5.39 11.67
N ASN A 61 -1.97 -5.47 10.55
CA ASN A 61 -1.99 -4.54 9.41
C ASN A 61 -2.66 -5.12 8.15
N HIS A 62 -3.26 -6.31 8.26
CA HIS A 62 -3.70 -7.08 7.08
C HIS A 62 -5.16 -7.51 7.15
N HIS A 63 -5.74 -7.61 8.34
CA HIS A 63 -7.16 -7.91 8.48
C HIS A 63 -8.04 -6.73 8.10
N LEU A 64 -9.19 -7.07 7.51
CA LEU A 64 -10.24 -6.10 7.26
C LEU A 64 -10.68 -5.44 8.57
N SER A 65 -10.53 -4.13 8.64
CA SER A 65 -11.07 -3.30 9.73
C SER A 65 -12.52 -2.93 9.47
N SER A 66 -13.42 -3.37 10.35
CA SER A 66 -14.85 -3.09 10.25
C SER A 66 -15.12 -1.58 10.20
N ARG A 67 -14.50 -0.81 11.09
CA ARG A 67 -14.69 0.65 11.15
C ARG A 67 -14.22 1.34 9.87
N LEU A 68 -13.11 0.87 9.27
CA LEU A 68 -12.53 1.53 8.10
C LEU A 68 -13.36 1.23 6.86
N PHE A 69 -13.86 0.01 6.73
CA PHE A 69 -14.76 -0.30 5.62
C PHE A 69 -16.13 0.37 5.79
N GLN A 70 -16.66 0.46 7.01
CA GLN A 70 -17.85 1.26 7.29
C GLN A 70 -17.67 2.74 6.92
N GLN A 71 -16.50 3.34 7.22
CA GLN A 71 -16.15 4.69 6.80
C GLN A 71 -16.09 4.81 5.26
N ASN A 72 -15.51 3.83 4.57
CA ASN A 72 -15.43 3.83 3.12
C ASN A 72 -16.83 3.73 2.47
N VAL A 73 -17.69 2.85 2.99
CA VAL A 73 -19.10 2.75 2.59
C VAL A 73 -19.83 4.07 2.82
N TYR A 74 -19.60 4.73 3.97
CA TYR A 74 -20.17 6.04 4.25
C TYR A 74 -19.79 7.05 3.15
N TYR A 75 -18.51 7.18 2.79
CA TYR A 75 -18.11 8.07 1.70
C TYR A 75 -18.70 7.68 0.34
N ALA A 76 -18.81 6.38 0.04
CA ALA A 76 -19.48 5.92 -1.16
C ALA A 76 -20.96 6.32 -1.17
N THR A 77 -21.66 6.29 -0.01
CA THR A 77 -23.05 6.79 0.06
C THR A 77 -23.17 8.29 -0.16
N GLN A 78 -22.10 9.07 0.05
CA GLN A 78 -22.08 10.51 -0.21
C GLN A 78 -21.65 10.84 -1.65
N ASP A 79 -21.10 9.88 -2.39
CA ASP A 79 -20.80 10.03 -3.81
C ASP A 79 -22.12 10.20 -4.61
N PRO A 80 -22.18 11.11 -5.60
CA PRO A 80 -23.38 11.32 -6.42
C PRO A 80 -23.87 10.06 -7.11
N ASN A 81 -22.94 9.17 -7.50
CA ASN A 81 -23.23 7.91 -8.19
C ASN A 81 -23.25 6.71 -7.26
N LYS A 82 -23.09 6.91 -5.94
CA LYS A 82 -23.01 5.87 -4.92
C LYS A 82 -21.87 4.87 -5.13
N GLN A 83 -20.72 5.36 -5.62
CA GLN A 83 -19.57 4.53 -5.96
C GLN A 83 -18.37 4.79 -5.05
N PHE A 84 -17.47 3.80 -4.99
CA PHE A 84 -16.12 3.95 -4.47
C PHE A 84 -15.22 4.66 -5.50
N SER A 85 -15.65 5.85 -5.93
CA SER A 85 -14.96 6.70 -6.91
C SER A 85 -13.61 7.20 -6.39
N LEU A 86 -12.76 7.76 -7.26
CA LEU A 86 -11.50 8.40 -6.82
C LEU A 86 -11.75 9.54 -5.82
N ASP A 87 -12.88 10.25 -5.91
CA ASP A 87 -13.22 11.31 -4.95
C ASP A 87 -13.67 10.72 -3.60
N CYS A 88 -14.40 9.60 -3.62
CA CYS A 88 -14.70 8.82 -2.42
C CYS A 88 -13.40 8.35 -1.74
N MET A 89 -12.48 7.75 -2.51
CA MET A 89 -11.22 7.24 -1.99
C MET A 89 -10.28 8.36 -1.53
N SER A 90 -10.33 9.54 -2.14
CA SER A 90 -9.63 10.75 -1.67
C SER A 90 -10.12 11.18 -0.27
N LYS A 91 -11.44 11.16 -0.02
CA LYS A 91 -11.99 11.43 1.32
C LYS A 91 -11.59 10.36 2.34
N GLN A 92 -11.55 9.08 1.93
CA GLN A 92 -11.07 7.99 2.77
C GLN A 92 -9.59 8.20 3.16
N TRP A 93 -8.74 8.54 2.19
CA TRP A 93 -7.34 8.89 2.43
C TRP A 93 -7.22 10.02 3.45
N ALA A 94 -7.94 11.12 3.24
CA ALA A 94 -7.84 12.28 4.13
C ALA A 94 -8.23 11.95 5.57
N ALA A 95 -9.28 11.16 5.75
CA ALA A 95 -9.72 10.72 7.07
C ALA A 95 -8.72 9.76 7.73
N ASN A 96 -8.21 8.79 6.99
CA ASN A 96 -7.23 7.83 7.50
C ASN A 96 -5.91 8.54 7.84
N GLY A 97 -5.39 9.39 6.96
CA GLY A 97 -4.15 10.12 7.18
C GLY A 97 -4.23 11.05 8.39
N LYS A 98 -5.35 11.77 8.55
CA LYS A 98 -5.59 12.59 9.74
C LYS A 98 -5.64 11.75 11.02
N PHE A 99 -6.21 10.56 10.95
CA PHE A 99 -6.27 9.64 12.08
C PHE A 99 -4.88 9.12 12.44
N SER A 100 -4.11 8.63 11.47
CA SER A 100 -2.77 8.10 11.68
C SER A 100 -1.80 9.17 12.20
N VAL A 101 -1.77 10.35 11.58
CA VAL A 101 -0.93 11.48 12.05
C VAL A 101 -1.23 11.86 13.50
N LYS A 102 -2.51 11.79 13.90
CA LYS A 102 -2.92 12.14 15.26
C LYS A 102 -2.57 11.06 16.28
N ASN A 103 -2.76 9.79 15.94
CA ASN A 103 -2.82 8.71 16.93
C ASN A 103 -1.65 7.74 16.85
N ASN A 104 -0.94 7.66 15.73
CA ASN A 104 0.17 6.74 15.52
C ASN A 104 1.52 7.46 15.73
N PRO A 105 2.12 7.43 16.93
CA PRO A 105 3.42 8.07 17.19
C PRO A 105 4.61 7.28 16.61
N TYR A 106 4.33 6.24 15.82
CA TYR A 106 5.29 5.42 15.09
C TYR A 106 5.08 5.54 13.58
N LEU A 107 4.17 6.43 13.12
CA LEU A 107 3.89 6.62 11.70
C LEU A 107 5.18 6.85 10.93
N TYR A 108 5.55 5.88 10.12
CA TYR A 108 6.75 5.90 9.29
C TYR A 108 6.35 5.94 7.83
N TYR A 109 6.54 7.11 7.22
CA TYR A 109 6.19 7.36 5.83
C TYR A 109 7.45 7.73 5.04
N PHE A 110 8.13 6.69 4.57
CA PHE A 110 9.23 6.82 3.61
C PHE A 110 8.65 6.94 2.19
N PRO A 111 9.30 7.66 1.25
CA PRO A 111 8.72 7.93 -0.07
C PRO A 111 8.15 6.70 -0.76
N PHE A 112 8.87 5.58 -0.78
CA PHE A 112 8.39 4.41 -1.51
C PHE A 112 7.14 3.73 -0.89
N PRO A 113 7.14 3.26 0.38
CA PRO A 113 5.93 2.74 1.01
C PRO A 113 4.75 3.73 0.94
N SER A 114 5.02 5.04 1.02
CA SER A 114 3.99 6.08 0.88
C SER A 114 3.38 6.16 -0.52
N ILE A 115 4.16 5.92 -1.57
CA ILE A 115 3.69 5.88 -2.95
C ILE A 115 2.73 4.69 -3.13
N VAL A 116 3.11 3.50 -2.63
CA VAL A 116 2.27 2.30 -2.70
C VAL A 116 0.99 2.50 -1.92
N ALA A 117 1.08 2.95 -0.67
CA ALA A 117 -0.08 3.18 0.18
C ALA A 117 -1.05 4.21 -0.42
N THR A 118 -0.53 5.31 -0.99
CA THR A 118 -1.37 6.31 -1.69
C THR A 118 -2.01 5.72 -2.94
N ALA A 119 -1.24 5.03 -3.79
CA ALA A 119 -1.75 4.47 -5.05
C ALA A 119 -2.77 3.33 -4.84
N ALA A 120 -2.70 2.60 -3.73
CA ALA A 120 -3.64 1.54 -3.40
C ALA A 120 -5.10 2.03 -3.32
N PHE A 121 -5.34 3.30 -2.97
CA PHE A 121 -6.67 3.91 -2.99
C PHE A 121 -7.28 3.93 -4.39
N ASN A 122 -6.45 4.07 -5.43
CA ASN A 122 -6.91 4.06 -6.81
C ASN A 122 -7.41 2.70 -7.27
N PHE A 123 -6.97 1.61 -6.63
CA PHE A 123 -7.30 0.24 -7.06
C PHE A 123 -8.78 -0.11 -6.84
N TYR A 124 -9.45 0.57 -5.91
CA TYR A 124 -10.89 0.42 -5.70
C TYR A 124 -11.67 0.80 -6.96
N PRO A 125 -11.57 2.05 -7.46
CA PRO A 125 -12.25 2.43 -8.69
C PRO A 125 -11.60 1.86 -9.96
N ASN A 126 -10.32 1.52 -9.96
CA ASN A 126 -9.64 1.10 -11.19
C ASN A 126 -9.56 -0.41 -11.41
N PHE A 127 -9.56 -1.24 -10.36
CA PHE A 127 -9.42 -2.69 -10.50
C PHE A 127 -10.59 -3.48 -9.92
N PHE A 128 -11.24 -2.96 -8.89
CA PHE A 128 -12.35 -3.66 -8.26
C PHE A 128 -13.71 -3.30 -8.87
N SER A 129 -13.74 -2.29 -9.74
CA SER A 129 -14.89 -1.93 -10.57
C SER A 129 -15.37 -3.07 -11.45
N ASN A 130 -16.70 -3.15 -11.60
CA ASN A 130 -17.34 -4.13 -12.46
C ASN A 130 -17.50 -3.62 -13.89
N GLY A 131 -16.70 -4.18 -14.81
CA GLY A 131 -16.68 -3.85 -16.23
C GLY A 131 -17.95 -4.19 -17.02
N THR A 132 -18.91 -4.93 -16.44
CA THR A 132 -20.24 -5.15 -17.06
C THR A 132 -20.96 -3.84 -17.35
N TYR A 133 -20.70 -2.81 -16.55
CA TYR A 133 -21.39 -1.52 -16.60
C TYR A 133 -20.69 -0.47 -17.45
N GLY A 134 -19.82 -0.88 -18.38
CA GLY A 134 -19.20 0.01 -19.38
C GLY A 134 -17.68 0.07 -19.31
N ALA A 135 -17.08 0.88 -20.20
CA ALA A 135 -15.63 1.03 -20.30
C ALA A 135 -15.07 1.72 -19.03
N GLY A 136 -14.34 0.96 -18.21
CA GLY A 136 -13.83 1.38 -16.90
C GLY A 136 -14.58 0.76 -15.72
N GLY A 137 -15.81 0.30 -15.93
CA GLY A 137 -16.65 -0.35 -14.94
C GLY A 137 -17.23 0.58 -13.86
N VAL A 138 -18.05 0.01 -12.98
CA VAL A 138 -18.66 0.71 -11.84
C VAL A 138 -18.09 0.15 -10.55
N ALA A 139 -17.56 1.01 -9.69
CA ALA A 139 -17.04 0.67 -8.37
C ALA A 139 -18.20 0.54 -7.36
N ASN A 140 -19.06 -0.46 -7.55
CA ASN A 140 -20.23 -0.70 -6.70
C ASN A 140 -19.87 -1.47 -5.43
N TYR A 141 -20.77 -1.39 -4.45
CA TYR A 141 -20.61 -2.05 -3.17
C TYR A 141 -20.41 -3.55 -3.31
N GLU A 142 -21.21 -4.23 -4.14
CA GLU A 142 -21.18 -5.68 -4.29
C GLU A 142 -19.80 -6.18 -4.75
N SER A 143 -19.19 -5.48 -5.70
CA SER A 143 -17.87 -5.82 -6.23
C SER A 143 -16.79 -5.55 -5.19
N ILE A 144 -16.76 -4.34 -4.64
CA ILE A 144 -15.77 -3.96 -3.63
C ILE A 144 -15.86 -4.92 -2.43
N SER A 145 -17.04 -5.08 -1.82
CA SER A 145 -17.21 -5.88 -0.61
C SER A 145 -16.85 -7.34 -0.83
N SER A 146 -17.14 -7.91 -2.01
CA SER A 146 -16.74 -9.28 -2.33
C SER A 146 -15.22 -9.43 -2.45
N ILE A 147 -14.57 -8.51 -3.19
CA ILE A 147 -13.15 -8.59 -3.50
C ILE A 147 -12.30 -8.37 -2.25
N ILE A 148 -12.65 -7.41 -1.39
CA ILE A 148 -11.91 -7.15 -0.15
C ILE A 148 -12.32 -8.06 1.01
N GLY A 149 -13.27 -8.99 0.78
CA GLY A 149 -13.70 -9.94 1.79
C GLY A 149 -14.55 -9.33 2.92
N ALA A 150 -15.35 -8.31 2.65
CA ALA A 150 -16.21 -7.66 3.63
C ALA A 150 -17.66 -8.15 3.54
N LYS A 151 -18.23 -8.56 4.67
CA LYS A 151 -19.65 -8.91 4.79
C LYS A 151 -20.29 -8.19 5.98
N LEU A 152 -21.35 -7.43 5.73
CA LEU A 152 -22.13 -6.82 6.81
C LEU A 152 -22.87 -7.90 7.62
N ASN A 153 -22.56 -8.01 8.90
CA ASN A 153 -23.38 -8.71 9.87
C ASN A 153 -24.54 -7.80 10.30
N LYS A 154 -25.74 -8.13 9.84
CA LYS A 154 -26.95 -7.33 10.10
C LYS A 154 -27.36 -7.29 11.58
N ASN A 155 -26.94 -8.27 12.38
CA ASN A 155 -27.30 -8.33 13.81
C ASN A 155 -26.44 -7.36 14.63
N THR A 156 -25.18 -7.17 14.25
CA THR A 156 -24.22 -6.32 14.97
C THR A 156 -24.01 -4.96 14.30
N GLY A 157 -24.39 -4.82 13.03
CA GLY A 157 -24.09 -3.64 12.22
C GLY A 157 -22.61 -3.52 11.83
N GLN A 158 -21.80 -4.54 12.10
CA GLN A 158 -20.36 -4.56 11.85
C GLN A 158 -20.03 -5.39 10.61
N PHE A 159 -18.89 -5.10 9.99
CA PHE A 159 -18.36 -5.90 8.90
C PHE A 159 -17.47 -7.01 9.45
N GLU A 160 -17.75 -8.23 9.00
CA GLU A 160 -16.94 -9.41 9.24
C GLU A 160 -16.08 -9.70 8.02
N TYR A 161 -14.88 -10.24 8.26
CA TYR A 161 -14.08 -10.79 7.17
C TYR A 161 -14.66 -12.12 6.69
N VAL A 162 -14.80 -12.24 5.38
CA VAL A 162 -15.08 -13.47 4.63
C VAL A 162 -14.01 -13.65 3.56
N PRO A 163 -13.74 -14.87 3.07
CA PRO A 163 -12.73 -15.07 2.04
C PRO A 163 -12.88 -14.11 0.84
N GLU A 164 -11.81 -13.38 0.54
CA GLU A 164 -11.70 -12.49 -0.62
C GLU A 164 -11.99 -13.27 -1.91
N ARG A 165 -12.90 -12.75 -2.74
CA ARG A 165 -13.27 -13.40 -4.01
C ARG A 165 -13.85 -12.41 -4.99
N TRP A 166 -13.58 -12.65 -6.27
CA TRP A 166 -14.34 -12.00 -7.34
C TRP A 166 -15.83 -12.32 -7.21
N PRO A 167 -16.73 -11.39 -7.53
CA PRO A 167 -18.16 -11.69 -7.55
C PRO A 167 -18.46 -12.86 -8.49
N ALA A 168 -19.26 -13.82 -8.02
CA ALA A 168 -19.43 -15.11 -8.69
C ALA A 168 -20.08 -15.01 -10.09
N GLN A 169 -20.84 -13.94 -10.35
CA GLN A 169 -21.55 -13.73 -11.59
C GLN A 169 -21.53 -12.26 -12.00
N GLY A 170 -21.50 -12.02 -13.31
CA GLY A 170 -21.69 -10.69 -13.88
C GLY A 170 -20.63 -9.67 -13.49
N TRP A 171 -19.44 -10.11 -13.06
CA TRP A 171 -18.28 -9.27 -12.88
C TRP A 171 -17.26 -9.53 -13.98
N TYR A 172 -16.86 -8.46 -14.67
CA TYR A 172 -15.77 -8.51 -15.63
C TYR A 172 -14.71 -7.49 -15.23
N ARG A 173 -13.45 -7.83 -15.50
CA ARG A 173 -12.36 -6.85 -15.44
C ARG A 173 -12.64 -5.69 -16.39
N ARG A 174 -12.09 -4.51 -16.08
CA ARG A 174 -12.08 -3.38 -17.01
C ARG A 174 -11.48 -3.77 -18.37
N SER A 175 -12.01 -3.15 -19.42
CA SER A 175 -11.60 -3.37 -20.81
C SER A 175 -10.33 -2.62 -21.22
N THR A 176 -10.01 -1.52 -20.53
CA THR A 176 -8.81 -0.71 -20.78
C THR A 176 -7.70 -1.04 -19.79
N GLU A 177 -6.45 -0.91 -20.20
CA GLU A 177 -5.31 -1.09 -19.31
C GLU A 177 -5.22 0.07 -18.28
N TYR A 178 -4.64 -0.20 -17.11
CA TYR A 178 -4.33 0.79 -16.09
C TYR A 178 -2.87 0.60 -15.71
N GLY A 179 -2.02 1.49 -16.19
CA GLY A 179 -0.56 1.41 -16.07
C GLY A 179 -0.01 2.26 -14.94
N ALA A 180 1.31 2.20 -14.78
CA ALA A 180 2.04 2.83 -13.70
C ALA A 180 1.93 4.36 -13.74
N VAL A 181 2.08 4.96 -14.92
CA VAL A 181 1.98 6.42 -15.08
C VAL A 181 0.61 6.93 -14.67
N GLN A 182 -0.47 6.25 -15.07
CA GLN A 182 -1.83 6.63 -14.69
C GLN A 182 -2.05 6.46 -13.18
N ALA A 183 -1.62 5.33 -12.61
CA ALA A 183 -1.72 5.05 -11.18
C ALA A 183 -1.05 6.14 -10.33
N LEU A 184 0.14 6.56 -10.72
CA LEU A 184 0.91 7.56 -10.00
C LEU A 184 0.37 8.96 -10.19
N THR A 185 -0.07 9.30 -11.40
CA THR A 185 -0.73 10.57 -11.67
C THR A 185 -1.97 10.73 -10.78
N GLU A 186 -2.87 9.74 -10.76
CA GLU A 186 -4.08 9.80 -9.94
C GLU A 186 -3.76 9.83 -8.43
N ALA A 187 -2.78 9.05 -7.98
CA ALA A 187 -2.35 9.02 -6.58
C ALA A 187 -1.90 10.42 -6.11
N PHE A 188 -1.02 11.07 -6.87
CA PHE A 188 -0.39 12.33 -6.45
C PHE A 188 -1.16 13.59 -6.82
N THR A 189 -2.12 13.51 -7.75
CA THR A 189 -2.94 14.67 -8.13
C THR A 189 -4.35 14.64 -7.55
N ARG A 190 -4.87 13.46 -7.13
CA ARG A 190 -6.25 13.32 -6.62
C ARG A 190 -6.35 12.77 -5.20
N ILE A 191 -5.51 11.82 -4.82
CA ILE A 191 -5.58 11.18 -3.49
C ILE A 191 -4.74 11.97 -2.49
N TYR A 192 -3.41 11.97 -2.64
CA TYR A 192 -2.46 12.58 -1.72
C TYR A 192 -2.78 14.05 -1.35
N PRO A 193 -3.14 14.94 -2.31
CA PRO A 193 -3.37 16.35 -1.99
C PRO A 193 -4.54 16.61 -1.03
N SER A 194 -5.46 15.66 -0.86
CA SER A 194 -6.59 15.82 0.06
C SER A 194 -6.17 15.81 1.54
N TYR A 195 -5.02 15.20 1.86
CA TYR A 195 -4.35 15.34 3.15
C TYR A 195 -2.87 14.97 2.99
N PRO A 196 -1.98 15.95 2.73
CA PRO A 196 -0.56 15.69 2.59
C PRO A 196 0.05 15.22 3.92
N VAL A 197 0.56 14.00 3.93
CA VAL A 197 1.33 13.45 5.07
C VAL A 197 2.81 13.67 4.79
N SER A 198 3.55 14.15 5.80
CA SER A 198 4.99 14.36 5.71
C SER A 198 5.70 13.04 5.37
N MET A 199 6.27 12.98 4.17
CA MET A 199 7.21 11.92 3.81
C MET A 199 8.58 12.40 4.25
N LEU A 200 9.30 11.64 5.08
CA LEU A 200 10.57 12.13 5.65
C LEU A 200 11.70 12.36 4.63
N PHE A 201 11.48 12.16 3.32
CA PHE A 201 12.49 12.37 2.27
C PHE A 201 11.92 12.91 0.92
N PRO A 202 11.06 13.94 0.95
CA PRO A 202 11.22 15.04 -0.03
C PRO A 202 11.31 16.44 0.62
N GLN A 203 10.86 16.59 1.87
CA GLN A 203 10.90 17.89 2.57
C GLN A 203 12.28 18.24 3.12
N ALA A 204 13.19 17.27 3.22
CA ALA A 204 14.61 17.52 3.52
C ALA A 204 15.42 18.01 2.31
N GLN A 205 14.87 17.95 1.09
CA GLN A 205 15.54 18.43 -0.15
C GLN A 205 14.74 19.47 -0.94
N GLY A 206 13.76 20.14 -0.30
CA GLY A 206 13.14 21.36 -0.85
C GLY A 206 12.35 21.21 -2.16
N GLY A 207 11.96 20.00 -2.55
CA GLY A 207 11.24 19.74 -3.81
C GLY A 207 9.72 19.76 -3.66
N THR A 208 9.01 20.30 -4.67
CA THR A 208 7.56 20.13 -4.82
C THR A 208 7.25 18.70 -5.29
N LEU A 209 6.23 18.05 -4.73
CA LEU A 209 5.71 16.76 -5.21
C LEU A 209 4.72 17.02 -6.35
N ASP A 210 5.17 16.88 -7.60
CA ASP A 210 4.31 16.82 -8.78
C ASP A 210 4.44 15.44 -9.48
N ALA A 211 3.57 15.15 -10.46
CA ALA A 211 3.55 13.84 -11.12
C ALA A 211 4.90 13.48 -11.79
N LYS A 212 5.66 14.47 -12.25
CA LYS A 212 6.95 14.29 -12.92
C LYS A 212 8.07 14.03 -11.91
N THR A 213 8.06 14.71 -10.77
CA THR A 213 9.02 14.47 -9.68
C THR A 213 8.69 13.20 -8.90
N ALA A 214 7.42 12.81 -8.75
CA ALA A 214 7.02 11.57 -8.10
C ALA A 214 7.56 10.32 -8.81
N LEU A 215 7.51 10.27 -10.14
CA LEU A 215 8.10 9.19 -10.95
C LEU A 215 9.61 9.09 -10.75
N CYS A 216 10.30 10.24 -10.66
CA CYS A 216 11.73 10.26 -10.37
C CYS A 216 12.04 9.85 -8.92
N TYR A 217 11.21 10.24 -7.94
CA TYR A 217 11.33 9.77 -6.56
C TYR A 217 11.08 8.27 -6.41
N ILE A 218 10.28 7.64 -7.29
CA ILE A 218 10.12 6.17 -7.33
C ILE A 218 11.38 5.51 -7.86
N TYR A 219 11.96 6.04 -8.94
CA TYR A 219 13.22 5.55 -9.49
C TYR A 219 14.38 5.70 -8.48
N GLN A 220 14.43 6.83 -7.76
CA GLN A 220 15.36 7.04 -6.64
C GLN A 220 15.01 6.11 -5.45
N GLY A 221 13.72 5.91 -5.18
CA GLY A 221 13.21 5.03 -4.14
C GLY A 221 13.60 3.57 -4.32
N LEU A 222 13.60 3.05 -5.55
CA LEU A 222 14.09 1.70 -5.88
C LEU A 222 15.53 1.45 -5.43
N ASN A 223 16.38 2.47 -5.59
CA ASN A 223 17.76 2.43 -5.12
C ASN A 223 17.89 2.59 -3.61
N SER A 224 16.83 2.98 -2.89
CA SER A 224 16.81 3.06 -1.43
C SER A 224 16.24 1.80 -0.76
N VAL A 225 15.45 1.00 -1.47
CA VAL A 225 14.70 -0.11 -0.88
C VAL A 225 15.52 -1.42 -0.72
N THR A 226 16.65 -1.53 -1.43
CA THR A 226 17.35 -2.78 -1.73
C THR A 226 18.01 -3.59 -0.60
N PRO A 227 18.56 -3.04 0.50
CA PRO A 227 19.40 -3.82 1.40
C PRO A 227 18.61 -4.52 2.51
N LEU A 228 17.28 -4.38 2.59
CA LEU A 228 16.55 -5.07 3.64
C LEU A 228 16.53 -6.60 3.40
N ALA A 229 16.47 -7.03 2.13
CA ALA A 229 16.60 -8.43 1.72
C ALA A 229 18.07 -8.90 1.60
N LEU A 230 19.03 -7.97 1.53
CA LEU A 230 20.44 -8.23 1.16
C LEU A 230 21.42 -7.72 2.24
N ALA A 231 20.94 -7.51 3.47
CA ALA A 231 21.69 -6.94 4.57
C ALA A 231 22.91 -7.81 4.92
N GLY A 232 24.08 -7.46 4.37
CA GLY A 232 25.35 -8.08 4.75
C GLY A 232 26.51 -7.81 3.80
N GLU A 233 26.27 -7.72 2.49
CA GLU A 233 27.36 -7.59 1.51
C GLU A 233 26.99 -6.60 0.40
N GLU A 234 27.82 -5.57 0.20
CA GLU A 234 27.66 -4.54 -0.84
C GLU A 234 27.42 -5.14 -2.24
N GLN A 235 28.02 -6.31 -2.49
CA GLN A 235 27.87 -7.07 -3.73
C GLN A 235 26.46 -7.63 -3.92
N ALA A 236 25.83 -8.12 -2.85
CA ALA A 236 24.46 -8.63 -2.88
C ALA A 236 23.48 -7.49 -3.18
N ALA A 237 23.67 -6.33 -2.53
CA ALA A 237 22.90 -5.10 -2.78
C ALA A 237 23.00 -4.63 -4.25
N ALA A 238 24.22 -4.55 -4.80
CA ALA A 238 24.44 -4.15 -6.19
C ALA A 238 23.78 -5.11 -7.20
N ALA A 239 23.82 -6.41 -6.92
CA ALA A 239 23.16 -7.43 -7.75
C ALA A 239 21.62 -7.28 -7.72
N GLY A 240 21.04 -7.05 -6.54
CA GLY A 240 19.60 -6.81 -6.39
C GLY A 240 19.12 -5.55 -7.11
N ILE A 241 19.88 -4.45 -7.02
CA ILE A 241 19.59 -3.21 -7.77
C ILE A 241 19.64 -3.47 -9.28
N THR A 242 20.70 -4.13 -9.74
CA THR A 242 20.87 -4.44 -11.17
C THR A 242 19.72 -5.30 -11.69
N TRP A 243 19.32 -6.32 -10.92
CA TRP A 243 18.14 -7.13 -11.22
C TRP A 243 16.87 -6.28 -11.30
N ALA A 244 16.57 -5.47 -10.28
CA ALA A 244 15.35 -4.65 -10.24
C ALA A 244 15.28 -3.67 -11.42
N LEU A 245 16.38 -2.95 -11.69
CA LEU A 245 16.47 -2.03 -12.82
C LEU A 245 16.28 -2.76 -14.15
N SER A 246 16.84 -3.96 -14.32
CA SER A 246 16.67 -4.74 -15.56
C SER A 246 15.20 -5.11 -15.82
N LYS A 247 14.42 -5.44 -14.78
CA LYS A 247 13.00 -5.77 -14.91
C LYS A 247 12.16 -4.55 -15.28
N LEU A 248 12.47 -3.38 -14.73
CA LEU A 248 11.78 -2.13 -15.05
C LEU A 248 12.08 -1.67 -16.49
N LEU A 249 13.35 -1.78 -16.92
CA LEU A 249 13.74 -1.51 -18.29
C LEU A 249 12.99 -2.40 -19.29
N ALA A 250 12.77 -3.67 -18.94
CA ALA A 250 12.05 -4.62 -19.80
C ALA A 250 10.58 -4.23 -20.07
N VAL A 251 9.98 -3.38 -19.23
CA VAL A 251 8.63 -2.83 -19.43
C VAL A 251 8.63 -1.37 -19.90
N GLY A 252 9.76 -0.88 -20.42
CA GLY A 252 9.88 0.49 -20.94
C GLY A 252 9.95 1.57 -19.87
N LEU A 253 10.17 1.20 -18.60
CA LEU A 253 10.39 2.14 -17.51
C LEU A 253 11.88 2.41 -17.34
N ASP A 254 12.44 3.18 -18.27
CA ASP A 254 13.80 3.70 -18.15
C ASP A 254 13.86 5.01 -17.34
N GLY A 255 15.04 5.35 -16.82
CA GLY A 255 15.23 6.55 -15.99
C GLY A 255 14.82 7.85 -16.70
N THR A 256 14.83 7.86 -18.05
CA THR A 256 14.43 9.00 -18.89
C THR A 256 12.92 9.12 -19.06
N THR A 257 12.20 8.01 -19.17
CA THR A 257 10.74 7.91 -19.30
C THR A 257 10.05 8.25 -17.98
N LEU A 258 10.77 8.05 -16.86
CA LEU A 258 10.38 8.47 -15.52
C LEU A 258 10.81 9.91 -15.15
N GLY A 259 11.40 10.65 -16.09
CA GLY A 259 11.73 12.07 -15.92
C GLY A 259 12.96 12.37 -15.07
N CYS A 260 13.80 11.39 -14.74
CA CYS A 260 15.04 11.63 -14.02
C CYS A 260 16.18 12.10 -14.96
N PRO A 261 17.02 13.06 -14.52
CA PRO A 261 18.27 13.35 -15.20
C PRO A 261 19.21 12.13 -15.14
N ALA A 262 19.89 11.81 -16.25
CA ALA A 262 20.88 10.70 -16.30
C ALA A 262 22.05 10.88 -15.30
N SER A 263 22.31 12.12 -14.87
CA SER A 263 23.30 12.48 -13.85
C SER A 263 22.85 12.23 -12.41
N THR A 264 21.55 11.96 -12.19
CA THR A 264 20.97 11.66 -10.87
C THR A 264 20.90 10.15 -10.67
N LEU A 265 21.96 9.43 -11.07
CA LEU A 265 22.21 8.09 -10.58
C LEU A 265 22.67 8.24 -9.12
N SER A 266 21.71 7.97 -8.23
CA SER A 266 21.65 8.16 -6.77
C SER A 266 22.99 8.22 -6.01
N PRO A 267 23.10 9.05 -4.96
CA PRO A 267 24.15 8.90 -3.97
C PRO A 267 24.04 7.52 -3.29
N ASN A 268 25.15 6.80 -3.22
CA ASN A 268 25.34 5.49 -2.58
C ASN A 268 25.19 5.54 -1.04
N THR A 269 24.21 6.25 -0.49
CA THR A 269 24.16 6.51 0.95
C THR A 269 22.78 6.27 1.55
N TYR A 270 22.75 5.24 2.39
CA TYR A 270 21.71 4.77 3.31
C TYR A 270 20.30 4.67 2.74
N LEU A 271 19.99 3.41 2.49
CA LEU A 271 18.84 2.83 1.82
C LEU A 271 17.55 2.95 2.67
N TYR A 272 17.67 2.71 3.96
CA TYR A 272 16.72 3.18 4.95
C TYR A 272 17.52 4.03 5.92
N PRO A 273 17.69 5.34 5.67
CA PRO A 273 18.53 6.20 6.51
C PRO A 273 18.07 6.21 7.96
N ASN A 274 16.83 5.79 8.18
CA ASN A 274 16.14 5.67 9.45
C ASN A 274 15.59 4.25 9.71
N ALA A 275 16.15 3.20 9.09
CA ALA A 275 15.72 1.81 9.35
C ALA A 275 15.85 1.41 10.81
N THR A 276 16.73 2.07 11.56
CA THR A 276 16.98 1.90 13.01
C THR A 276 16.17 2.89 13.87
N ASN A 277 15.37 3.77 13.25
CA ASN A 277 14.46 4.63 13.98
C ASN A 277 13.13 3.93 14.28
N LYS A 278 12.51 4.36 15.37
CA LYS A 278 11.15 3.98 15.76
C LYS A 278 10.18 4.09 14.57
N GLY A 279 9.42 3.03 14.31
CA GLY A 279 8.48 2.98 13.18
C GLY A 279 9.05 2.32 11.92
N GLY A 280 10.38 2.23 11.80
CA GLY A 280 11.03 1.61 10.66
C GLY A 280 10.92 0.07 10.67
N PRO A 281 11.20 -0.57 9.52
CA PRO A 281 11.00 -2.02 9.29
C PRO A 281 11.91 -2.96 10.11
N LEU A 282 12.80 -2.41 10.96
CA LEU A 282 13.67 -3.18 11.85
C LEU A 282 13.46 -2.85 13.35
N ASN A 283 12.56 -1.93 13.71
CA ASN A 283 12.37 -1.51 15.10
C ASN A 283 10.93 -1.64 15.57
N GLU A 284 10.30 -2.77 15.28
CA GLU A 284 9.03 -3.09 15.90
C GLU A 284 9.22 -3.24 17.43
N PRO A 285 8.37 -2.62 18.26
CA PRO A 285 8.41 -2.84 19.69
C PRO A 285 8.00 -4.29 19.98
N ALA A 286 8.61 -4.88 21.01
CA ALA A 286 8.38 -6.29 21.37
C ALA A 286 6.90 -6.63 21.59
N SER A 287 6.08 -5.67 22.05
CA SER A 287 4.63 -5.84 22.22
C SER A 287 3.90 -6.15 20.92
N VAL A 288 4.40 -5.63 19.79
CA VAL A 288 3.82 -5.85 18.46
C VAL A 288 4.40 -7.12 17.82
N ALA A 289 5.70 -7.36 17.98
CA ALA A 289 6.39 -8.51 17.39
C ALA A 289 5.74 -9.86 17.73
N ALA A 290 5.18 -10.01 18.94
CA ALA A 290 4.48 -11.23 19.35
C ALA A 290 3.21 -11.53 18.52
N ASN A 291 2.59 -10.49 17.95
CA ASN A 291 1.29 -10.55 17.30
C ASN A 291 1.37 -10.57 15.76
N ILE A 292 2.58 -10.51 15.19
CA ILE A 292 2.80 -10.65 13.74
C ILE A 292 2.37 -12.07 13.28
N GLY A 293 1.75 -12.19 12.12
CA GLY A 293 1.40 -13.46 11.48
C GLY A 293 0.02 -13.45 10.83
N SER A 294 -0.20 -14.35 9.86
CA SER A 294 -1.46 -14.47 9.13
C SER A 294 -2.50 -15.29 9.90
N ASN A 295 -3.56 -14.67 10.46
CA ASN A 295 -4.64 -15.40 11.18
C ASN A 295 -6.07 -14.91 10.86
N VAL A 296 -6.52 -15.09 9.60
CA VAL A 296 -7.51 -14.18 8.97
C VAL A 296 -8.98 -14.59 8.94
N TYR A 297 -9.38 -15.82 9.26
CA TYR A 297 -10.76 -16.24 8.94
C TYR A 297 -11.78 -16.10 10.08
N TYR A 298 -12.97 -15.55 9.74
CA TYR A 298 -14.20 -15.51 10.56
C TYR A 298 -14.19 -14.69 11.86
N LYS A 299 -13.44 -13.58 11.91
CA LYS A 299 -13.50 -12.65 13.04
C LYS A 299 -13.87 -11.24 12.58
N THR A 300 -14.52 -10.50 13.48
CA THR A 300 -14.67 -9.04 13.34
C THR A 300 -13.43 -8.39 13.93
N TYR A 301 -12.69 -7.65 13.12
CA TYR A 301 -11.51 -6.90 13.56
C TYR A 301 -11.84 -5.41 13.59
N PHE A 302 -11.46 -4.75 14.68
CA PHE A 302 -11.54 -3.29 14.88
C PHE A 302 -12.91 -2.67 14.56
N THR A 303 -13.87 -2.85 15.47
CA THR A 303 -15.17 -2.15 15.46
C THR A 303 -15.06 -0.71 15.95
N SER A 304 -14.00 -0.39 16.70
CA SER A 304 -13.70 0.92 17.25
C SER A 304 -12.28 1.35 16.89
N ALA A 305 -12.04 2.67 16.86
CA ALA A 305 -10.77 3.21 16.41
C ALA A 305 -9.66 2.98 17.45
N PRO A 306 -8.58 2.25 17.11
CA PRO A 306 -7.46 2.06 18.02
C PRO A 306 -6.66 3.37 18.12
N THR A 307 -6.87 4.13 19.18
CA THR A 307 -6.20 5.44 19.39
C THR A 307 -4.89 5.34 20.16
N THR A 308 -4.57 4.14 20.64
CA THR A 308 -3.31 3.86 21.33
C THR A 308 -2.78 2.51 20.86
N PRO A 309 -1.45 2.37 20.62
CA PRO A 309 -0.78 1.10 20.39
C PRO A 309 -0.95 0.17 21.61
N LYS A 310 -2.07 -0.54 21.69
CA LYS A 310 -2.39 -1.47 22.77
C LYS A 310 -2.90 -2.77 22.19
N CYS A 311 -2.26 -3.85 22.60
CA CYS A 311 -2.59 -5.22 22.24
C CYS A 311 -3.76 -5.72 23.08
N SER A 312 -4.94 -5.14 22.88
CA SER A 312 -6.19 -5.58 23.51
C SER A 312 -7.28 -5.54 22.46
N HIS A 313 -7.46 -6.65 21.74
CA HIS A 313 -8.47 -6.80 20.68
C HIS A 313 -9.85 -7.17 21.24
N SER A 314 -10.16 -6.79 22.48
CA SER A 314 -11.44 -7.12 23.11
C SER A 314 -12.38 -5.93 23.14
N SER A 315 -13.42 -6.04 22.33
CA SER A 315 -14.79 -6.18 22.85
C SER A 315 -15.55 -7.15 21.96
#